data_AF-A0A1G2WB67-F1
#
_entry.id   AF-A0A1G2WB67-F1
#
_cell.length_a   1.000
_cell.length_b   1.000
_cell.length_c   1.000
_cell.angle_alpha   90.00
_cell.angle_beta   90.00
_cell.angle_gamma   90.00
#
_symmetry.space_group_name_H-M   'P 1'
#
loop_
_entity.id
_entity.type
_entity.pdbx_description
1 polymer ?
#
loop_
_entity_poly.entity_id
_entity_poly.type
_entity_poly.pdbx_seq_one_letter_code
_entity_poly.pdbx_strand_id
1 'polypeptide(L)'
;MGKYDPLEHHLRRQSTATYEMSFRDIERVLGALLPKSSRRPEWWANEAAATRHVQCKAWLRAGYRAVASPAAERVRFERRP
;
A
#
# COMPACT_ATOMS: atom_id res chain seq x y z
N MET A 1 -12.32 -6.58 10.37
CA MET A 1 -11.88 -5.81 9.18
C MET A 1 -10.90 -4.75 9.63
N GLY A 2 -9.68 -4.79 9.12
CA GLY A 2 -8.68 -3.75 9.32
C GLY A 2 -8.90 -2.56 8.39
N LYS A 3 -8.41 -1.39 8.81
CA LYS A 3 -8.50 -0.12 8.07
C LYS A 3 -8.00 -0.21 6.62
N TYR A 4 -7.06 -1.11 6.33
CA TYR A 4 -6.41 -1.25 5.01
C TYR A 4 -6.83 -2.51 4.25
N ASP A 5 -7.82 -3.27 4.74
CA ASP A 5 -8.35 -4.44 4.04
C ASP A 5 -8.89 -4.12 2.63
N PRO A 6 -9.53 -2.95 2.36
CA PRO A 6 -9.94 -2.59 1.00
C PRO A 6 -8.75 -2.50 0.03
N LEU A 7 -7.62 -1.98 0.49
CA LEU A 7 -6.39 -1.89 -0.31
C LEU A 7 -5.82 -3.29 -0.57
N GLU A 8 -5.81 -4.18 0.43
CA GLU A 8 -5.40 -5.58 0.24
C GLU A 8 -6.25 -6.26 -0.84
N HIS A 9 -7.57 -6.19 -0.73
CA HIS A 9 -8.48 -6.81 -1.69
C HIS A 9 -8.31 -6.23 -3.10
N HIS A 10 -8.14 -4.90 -3.20
CA HIS A 10 -7.90 -4.23 -4.48
C HIS A 10 -6.62 -4.72 -5.16
N LEU A 11 -5.52 -4.81 -4.40
CA LEU A 11 -4.22 -5.26 -4.91
C LEU A 11 -4.24 -6.75 -5.29
N ARG A 12 -4.92 -7.61 -4.50
CA ARG A 12 -5.05 -9.06 -4.82
C ARG A 12 -5.68 -9.33 -6.18
N ARG A 13 -6.53 -8.42 -6.67
CA ARG A 13 -7.19 -8.54 -7.98
C ARG A 13 -6.27 -8.13 -9.15
N GLN A 14 -5.13 -7.51 -8.87
CA GLN A 14 -4.19 -7.11 -9.91
C GLN A 14 -3.34 -8.30 -10.35
N SER A 15 -3.23 -8.52 -11.66
CA SER A 15 -2.42 -9.59 -12.26
C SER A 15 -1.04 -9.11 -12.71
N THR A 16 -0.77 -7.81 -12.67
CA THR A 16 0.48 -7.23 -13.15
C THR A 16 1.61 -7.40 -12.14
N ALA A 17 2.84 -7.57 -12.65
CA ALA A 17 4.06 -7.61 -11.85
C ALA A 17 4.30 -6.28 -11.12
N THR A 18 3.90 -5.17 -11.74
CA THR A 18 4.01 -3.82 -11.18
C THR A 18 2.66 -3.12 -11.31
N TYR A 19 2.23 -2.47 -10.24
CA TYR A 19 0.99 -1.70 -10.22
C TYR A 19 1.22 -0.37 -9.50
N GLU A 20 1.02 0.74 -10.19
CA GLU A 20 1.27 2.08 -9.63
C GLU A 20 -0.05 2.77 -9.29
N MET A 21 -0.13 3.34 -8.10
CA MET A 21 -1.29 4.10 -7.63
C MET A 21 -0.85 5.47 -7.13
N SER A 22 -1.65 6.51 -7.39
CA SER A 22 -1.50 7.78 -6.67
C SER A 22 -2.04 7.65 -5.24
N PHE A 23 -1.66 8.56 -4.35
CA PHE A 23 -2.24 8.65 -3.01
C PHE A 23 -3.77 8.79 -3.10
N ARG A 24 -4.25 9.60 -4.04
CA ARG A 24 -5.69 9.79 -4.28
C ARG A 24 -6.40 8.50 -4.71
N ASP A 25 -5.76 7.66 -5.51
CA ASP A 25 -6.34 6.36 -5.90
C ASP A 25 -6.44 5.42 -4.69
N ILE A 26 -5.41 5.43 -3.84
CA ILE A 26 -5.40 4.64 -2.60
C ILE A 26 -6.49 5.14 -1.65
N GLU A 27 -6.65 6.45 -1.49
CA GLU A 27 -7.72 7.05 -0.67
C GLU A 27 -9.11 6.71 -1.19
N ARG A 28 -9.29 6.68 -2.51
CA ARG A 28 -10.55 6.24 -3.14
C ARG A 28 -10.85 4.78 -2.83
N VAL A 29 -9.85 3.91 -2.88
CA VAL A 29 -10.00 2.49 -2.52
C VAL A 29 -10.29 2.31 -1.02
N LEU A 30 -9.66 3.12 -0.17
CA LEU A 30 -9.86 3.08 1.28
C LEU A 30 -11.17 3.74 1.72
N GLY A 31 -11.78 4.60 0.90
CA GLY A 31 -12.90 5.44 1.29
C GLY A 31 -12.54 6.47 2.37
N ALA A 32 -11.25 6.76 2.54
CA ALA A 32 -10.71 7.60 3.59
C ALA A 32 -9.38 8.22 3.16
N LEU A 33 -9.07 9.40 3.71
CA LEU A 33 -7.79 10.06 3.48
C LEU A 33 -6.63 9.28 4.13
N LEU A 34 -5.49 9.27 3.45
CA LEU A 34 -4.26 8.74 3.99
C LEU A 34 -3.78 9.64 5.14
N PRO A 35 -3.21 9.07 6.20
CA PRO A 35 -2.68 9.89 7.29
C PRO A 35 -1.49 10.73 6.79
N LYS A 36 -1.21 11.86 7.43
CA LYS A 36 -0.05 12.72 7.10
C LYS A 36 1.29 11.95 7.04
N SER A 37 1.41 10.87 7.81
CA SER A 37 2.58 9.99 7.81
C SER A 37 2.80 9.25 6.49
N SER A 38 1.80 9.05 5.64
CA SER A 38 1.96 8.45 4.31
C SER A 38 2.88 9.26 3.38
N ARG A 39 3.11 10.54 3.69
CA ARG A 39 4.08 11.40 2.98
C ARG A 39 5.53 11.00 3.26
N ARG A 40 5.79 10.10 4.21
CA ARG A 40 7.11 9.57 4.52
C ARG A 40 7.33 8.22 3.81
N PRO A 41 8.44 8.03 3.06
CA PRO A 41 8.76 6.73 2.46
C PRO A 41 8.73 5.58 3.48
N GLU A 42 9.23 5.80 4.70
CA GLU A 42 9.26 4.81 5.78
C GLU A 42 7.87 4.26 6.14
N TRP A 43 6.80 5.05 5.94
CA TRP A 43 5.43 4.58 6.23
C TRP A 43 5.00 3.46 5.29
N TRP A 44 5.56 3.42 4.08
CA TRP A 44 5.38 2.39 3.06
C TRP A 44 6.41 1.26 3.15
N ALA A 45 7.22 1.23 4.21
CA ALA A 45 8.20 0.18 4.40
C ALA A 45 7.55 -1.21 4.48
N ASN A 46 8.28 -2.21 3.97
CA ASN A 46 7.83 -3.59 3.86
C ASN A 46 8.18 -4.40 5.12
N GLU A 47 7.82 -3.87 6.29
CA GLU A 47 8.14 -4.50 7.57
C GLU A 47 7.42 -5.84 7.75
N ALA A 48 8.07 -6.78 8.45
CA ALA A 48 7.54 -8.11 8.68
C ALA A 48 6.21 -8.10 9.48
N ALA A 49 5.39 -9.14 9.29
CA ALA A 49 4.02 -9.21 9.82
C ALA A 49 3.88 -9.06 11.36
N ALA A 50 4.97 -9.16 12.12
CA ALA A 50 5.02 -8.99 13.57
C ALA A 50 5.04 -7.53 14.04
N THR A 51 5.10 -6.52 13.14
CA THR A 51 5.10 -5.12 13.57
C THR A 51 3.69 -4.59 13.87
N ARG A 52 3.62 -3.53 14.69
CA ARG A 52 2.38 -2.79 15.02
C ARG A 52 1.84 -2.00 13.82
N HIS A 53 2.59 -1.91 12.72
CA HIS A 53 2.22 -1.18 11.53
C HIS A 53 1.22 -2.01 10.68
N VAL A 54 -0.07 -1.77 10.91
CA VAL A 54 -1.15 -2.51 10.24
C VAL A 54 -1.27 -2.21 8.75
N GLN A 55 -0.71 -1.10 8.26
CA GLN A 55 -0.82 -0.69 6.86
C GLN A 55 -0.01 -1.61 5.93
N CYS A 56 1.20 -2.01 6.32
CA CYS A 56 2.07 -2.79 5.42
C CYS A 56 1.54 -4.20 5.17
N LYS A 57 0.75 -4.72 6.09
CA LYS A 57 0.05 -6.00 5.94
C LYS A 57 -0.84 -6.01 4.70
N ALA A 58 -1.41 -4.88 4.30
CA ALA A 58 -2.34 -4.83 3.17
C ALA A 58 -1.67 -5.21 1.84
N TRP A 59 -0.55 -4.57 1.49
CA TRP A 59 0.16 -4.92 0.26
C TRP A 59 0.97 -6.21 0.40
N LEU A 60 1.56 -6.48 1.57
CA LEU A 60 2.33 -7.71 1.79
C LEU A 60 1.47 -8.97 1.68
N ARG A 61 0.25 -8.96 2.26
CA ARG A 61 -0.70 -10.07 2.14
C ARG A 61 -1.30 -10.19 0.75
N ALA A 62 -1.37 -9.09 0.01
CA ALA A 62 -1.72 -9.09 -1.40
C ALA A 62 -0.61 -9.64 -2.32
N GLY A 63 0.57 -9.96 -1.77
CA GLY A 63 1.71 -10.47 -2.55
C GLY A 63 2.56 -9.37 -3.18
N TYR A 64 2.46 -8.13 -2.71
CA TYR A 64 3.19 -6.98 -3.21
C TYR A 64 4.17 -6.41 -2.19
N ARG A 65 5.19 -5.70 -2.68
CA ARG A 65 6.06 -4.79 -1.92
C ARG A 65 5.73 -3.36 -2.35
N ALA A 66 5.73 -2.41 -1.44
CA ALA A 66 5.53 -1.01 -1.78
C ALA A 66 6.87 -0.28 -1.98
N VAL A 67 6.94 0.54 -3.02
CA VAL A 67 8.01 1.49 -3.34
C VAL A 67 7.36 2.86 -3.49
N ALA A 68 7.50 3.70 -2.49
CA ALA A 68 6.88 5.02 -2.47
C ALA A 68 7.73 6.07 -3.17
N SER A 69 7.07 6.96 -3.90
CA SER A 69 7.64 8.18 -4.45
C SER A 69 6.84 9.37 -3.92
N PRO A 70 7.13 9.85 -2.69
CA PRO A 70 6.31 10.88 -2.05
C PRO A 70 6.31 12.22 -2.79
N ALA A 71 7.41 12.57 -3.46
CA ALA A 71 7.48 13.77 -4.30
C ALA A 71 6.47 13.77 -5.46
N ALA A 72 6.11 12.57 -5.94
CA ALA A 72 5.07 12.39 -6.97
C ALA A 72 3.70 12.04 -6.36
N GLU A 73 3.61 11.89 -5.03
CA GLU A 73 2.43 11.35 -4.32
C GLU A 73 1.96 10.01 -4.92
N ARG A 74 2.90 9.11 -5.26
CA ARG A 74 2.61 7.78 -5.82
C ARG A 74 3.28 6.67 -5.05
N VAL A 75 2.73 5.47 -5.20
CA VAL A 75 3.29 4.22 -4.70
C VAL A 75 3.24 3.20 -5.82
N ARG A 76 4.38 2.57 -6.06
CA ARG A 76 4.51 1.42 -6.92
C ARG A 76 4.46 0.16 -6.08
N PHE A 77 3.53 -0.72 -6.41
CA PHE A 77 3.40 -2.05 -5.82
C PHE A 77 4.05 -3.06 -6.76
N GLU A 78 5.06 -3.77 -6.28
CA GLU A 78 5.82 -4.75 -7.06
C GLU A 78 5.55 -6.16 -6.52
N ARG A 79 5.18 -7.11 -7.39
CA ARG A 79 4.91 -8.48 -6.98
C ARG A 79 6.14 -9.08 -6.36
N ARG A 80 5.91 -9.79 -5.27
CA ARG A 80 6.91 -10.64 -4.64
C ARG A 80 7.04 -11.90 -5.51
N PRO A 81 8.27 -12.29 -5.89
CA PRO A 81 8.50 -13.64 -6.38
C PRO A 81 8.20 -14.67 -5.28
#